data_AF-A0A963JHZ5-F1
#
_entry.id   AF-A0A963JHZ5-F1
#
_cell.length_a   1.000
_cell.length_b   1.000
_cell.length_c   1.000
_cell.angle_alpha   90.00
_cell.angle_beta   90.00
_cell.angle_gamma   90.00
#
_symmetry.space_group_name_H-M   'P 1'
#
loop_
_entity.id
_entity.type
_entity.pdbx_description
1 polymer ?
#
loop_
_entity_poly.entity_id
_entity_poly.type
_entity_poly.pdbx_seq_one_letter_code
_entity_poly.pdbx_strand_id
1 'polypeptide(L)'
;MGLVQAAVGAIGGSLADQWKDFYTVPDGLPATAALFAAVPRGTNAGRGSNTRGSSNIITNGSRIVVPEGYGLLLMQDGAITAFAAEAGAYEWNSDDLQSKSIFSGGGLFESLVLQSWERFKFGGMPGAQQAAFFVSLKELPDNRFGTQSEIYWDDGYLNAQVGAITRGSYTLQIVDPIRFVKSFVPASYLQPGRVFDFTDLDNAAASQLFNEVVGSLAPAFSLYTNDPAKGNRITRIQQDALGFAASLSEAVERAYRWKTDRGLVIVKTAIVSIEYDAHTRELLKTVQRADALTGARGNANLQASVASGFQSAGENAGVGGIMGMGIAAGGVGGLAGLQQPVAPAPAVAPAPQASTATATPAADDPIVRLTKAKQMLDAGLITQADYDAVKAKALGL
;
A
#
# COMPACT_ATOMS: atom_id res chain seq x y z
N MET A 1 -30.85 17.13 -23.66
CA MET A 1 -29.48 16.79 -24.08
C MET A 1 -28.89 15.90 -23.01
N GLY A 2 -28.79 14.60 -23.26
CA GLY A 2 -28.27 13.68 -22.27
C GLY A 2 -28.24 12.24 -22.73
N LEU A 3 -27.77 11.39 -21.82
CA LEU A 3 -27.77 9.95 -22.01
C LEU A 3 -29.05 9.38 -21.41
N VAL A 4 -29.75 8.56 -22.19
CA VAL A 4 -30.88 7.75 -21.71
C VAL A 4 -30.34 6.35 -21.49
N GLN A 5 -30.33 5.89 -20.24
CA GLN A 5 -29.91 4.54 -19.90
C GLN A 5 -30.99 3.56 -20.36
N ALA A 6 -30.65 2.70 -21.33
CA ALA A 6 -31.55 1.71 -21.89
C ALA A 6 -31.44 0.35 -21.18
N ALA A 7 -30.27 0.03 -20.63
CA ALA A 7 -30.03 -1.17 -19.82
C ALA A 7 -28.91 -0.93 -18.80
N VAL A 8 -29.02 -1.56 -17.63
CA VAL A 8 -28.05 -1.49 -16.53
C VAL A 8 -27.24 -2.78 -16.46
N GLY A 9 -25.93 -2.68 -16.21
CA GLY A 9 -25.04 -3.82 -15.96
C GLY A 9 -24.30 -4.33 -17.20
N ALA A 10 -23.50 -5.38 -17.03
CA ALA A 10 -22.77 -6.01 -18.12
C ALA A 10 -23.74 -6.48 -19.22
N ILE A 11 -23.65 -5.85 -20.39
CA ILE A 11 -24.49 -6.19 -21.53
C ILE A 11 -24.05 -7.54 -22.09
N GLY A 12 -24.84 -8.58 -21.82
CA GLY A 12 -24.70 -9.91 -22.40
C GLY A 12 -25.26 -10.00 -23.83
N GLY A 13 -24.99 -11.13 -24.50
CA GLY A 13 -25.24 -11.33 -25.94
C GLY A 13 -26.66 -11.02 -26.45
N SER A 14 -27.71 -11.19 -25.63
CA SER A 14 -29.10 -10.94 -26.08
C SER A 14 -29.47 -9.46 -26.23
N LEU A 15 -28.83 -8.55 -25.50
CA LEU A 15 -28.99 -7.09 -25.67
C LEU A 15 -28.10 -6.58 -26.80
N ALA A 16 -26.90 -7.17 -26.96
CA ALA A 16 -26.00 -6.89 -28.07
C ALA A 16 -26.63 -7.26 -29.43
N ASP A 17 -27.40 -8.35 -29.50
CA ASP A 17 -28.14 -8.75 -30.72
C ASP A 17 -29.22 -7.75 -31.15
N GLN A 18 -29.79 -6.98 -30.21
CA GLN A 18 -30.74 -5.90 -30.53
C GLN A 18 -30.05 -4.60 -30.96
N TRP A 19 -28.77 -4.43 -30.61
CA TRP A 19 -27.96 -3.25 -30.87
C TRP A 19 -26.97 -3.56 -32.00
N LYS A 20 -27.50 -3.66 -33.24
CA LYS A 20 -26.71 -4.05 -34.42
C LYS A 20 -25.60 -3.07 -34.79
N ASP A 21 -25.78 -1.78 -34.50
CA ASP A 21 -24.78 -0.73 -34.69
C ASP A 21 -24.71 0.11 -33.40
N PHE A 22 -23.53 0.23 -32.80
CA PHE A 22 -23.28 0.93 -31.54
C PHE A 22 -21.84 1.43 -31.42
N TYR A 23 -21.56 2.33 -30.48
CA TYR A 23 -20.23 2.80 -30.13
C TYR A 23 -19.72 2.11 -28.86
N THR A 24 -18.44 1.74 -28.83
CA THR A 24 -17.81 1.15 -27.64
C THR A 24 -16.30 1.37 -27.64
N VAL A 25 -15.60 0.75 -26.68
CA VAL A 25 -14.14 0.79 -26.56
C VAL A 25 -13.45 0.11 -27.76
N PRO A 26 -12.31 0.62 -28.26
CA PRO A 26 -11.48 -0.06 -29.25
C PRO A 26 -10.97 -1.43 -28.78
N ASP A 27 -10.71 -2.34 -29.73
CA ASP A 27 -10.01 -3.60 -29.45
C ASP A 27 -8.50 -3.37 -29.27
N GLY A 28 -7.85 -4.29 -28.58
CA GLY A 28 -6.39 -4.35 -28.51
C GLY A 28 -5.75 -3.22 -27.70
N LEU A 29 -6.53 -2.57 -26.83
CA LEU A 29 -6.00 -1.55 -25.93
C LEU A 29 -5.02 -2.15 -24.92
N PRO A 30 -3.87 -1.50 -24.68
CA PRO A 30 -2.96 -1.91 -23.61
C PRO A 30 -3.62 -1.76 -22.24
N ALA A 31 -3.13 -2.52 -21.26
CA ALA A 31 -3.67 -2.49 -19.89
C ALA A 31 -3.53 -1.11 -19.21
N THR A 32 -2.63 -0.29 -19.72
CA THR A 32 -2.26 1.05 -19.25
C THR A 32 -2.94 2.18 -20.05
N ALA A 33 -3.79 1.86 -21.02
CA ALA A 33 -4.61 2.83 -21.75
C ALA A 33 -5.62 3.50 -20.82
N ALA A 34 -5.49 4.81 -20.67
CA ALA A 34 -6.26 5.63 -19.75
C ALA A 34 -7.47 6.28 -20.41
N LEU A 35 -7.29 6.81 -21.62
CA LEU A 35 -8.33 7.53 -22.37
C LEU A 35 -8.21 7.25 -23.86
N PHE A 36 -9.34 7.05 -24.52
CA PHE A 36 -9.41 6.82 -25.96
C PHE A 36 -10.80 7.14 -26.49
N ALA A 37 -10.87 7.44 -27.78
CA ALA A 37 -12.12 7.77 -28.44
C ALA A 37 -13.01 6.52 -28.62
N ALA A 38 -14.32 6.68 -28.51
CA ALA A 38 -15.26 5.62 -28.84
C ALA A 38 -15.15 5.24 -30.32
N VAL A 39 -15.40 3.98 -30.66
CA VAL A 39 -15.39 3.48 -32.05
C VAL A 39 -16.70 2.78 -32.40
N PRO A 40 -17.18 2.91 -33.64
CA PRO A 40 -18.39 2.21 -34.09
C PRO A 40 -18.13 0.71 -34.23
N ARG A 41 -19.14 -0.09 -33.87
CA ARG A 41 -19.22 -1.54 -33.98
C ARG A 41 -20.56 -1.93 -34.58
N GLY A 42 -20.58 -2.90 -35.50
CA GLY A 42 -21.83 -3.41 -36.04
C GLY A 42 -21.75 -3.99 -37.44
N THR A 43 -22.84 -4.65 -37.85
CA THR A 43 -22.98 -5.30 -39.17
C THR A 43 -22.98 -4.32 -40.36
N ASN A 44 -23.16 -3.02 -40.11
CA ASN A 44 -23.16 -1.99 -41.16
C ASN A 44 -21.85 -1.19 -41.24
N ALA A 45 -20.79 -1.62 -40.54
CA ALA A 45 -19.44 -1.03 -40.49
C ALA A 45 -18.63 -1.15 -41.81
N GLY A 46 -19.29 -0.91 -42.96
CA GLY A 46 -18.67 -0.99 -44.29
C GLY A 46 -19.61 -0.75 -45.48
N ARG A 47 -20.91 -0.50 -45.28
CA ARG A 47 -21.87 -0.27 -46.39
C ARG A 47 -22.36 1.18 -46.55
N GLY A 48 -21.96 2.08 -45.65
CA GLY A 48 -22.16 3.52 -45.82
C GLY A 48 -20.94 4.17 -46.46
N SER A 49 -21.13 4.99 -47.51
CA SER A 49 -20.09 5.72 -48.25
C SER A 49 -19.35 6.80 -47.44
N ASN A 50 -19.39 6.72 -46.11
CA ASN A 50 -18.76 7.68 -45.20
C ASN A 50 -17.84 6.96 -44.20
N THR A 51 -16.83 6.26 -44.72
CA THR A 51 -15.67 5.75 -43.96
C THR A 51 -14.75 6.86 -43.44
N ARG A 52 -15.10 8.13 -43.67
CA ARG A 52 -14.45 9.33 -43.10
C ARG A 52 -15.31 10.02 -42.04
N GLY A 53 -16.41 9.42 -41.60
CA GLY A 53 -17.09 9.86 -40.39
C GLY A 53 -16.09 9.78 -39.23
N SER A 54 -15.82 10.91 -38.61
CA SER A 54 -14.99 11.04 -37.41
C SER A 54 -15.42 9.98 -36.41
N SER A 55 -14.52 9.03 -36.15
CA SER A 55 -14.87 7.71 -35.57
C SER A 55 -15.47 7.77 -34.16
N ASN A 56 -15.52 8.95 -33.54
CA ASN A 56 -16.03 9.19 -32.20
C ASN A 56 -17.17 10.23 -32.13
N ILE A 57 -17.65 10.76 -33.27
CA ILE A 57 -18.77 11.71 -33.26
C ILE A 57 -20.08 10.94 -33.23
N ILE A 58 -20.95 11.30 -32.29
CA ILE A 58 -22.26 10.72 -32.05
C ILE A 58 -23.38 11.71 -32.43
N THR A 59 -24.50 11.17 -32.91
CA THR A 59 -25.71 11.90 -33.30
C THR A 59 -26.93 11.37 -32.54
N ASN A 60 -28.07 12.06 -32.59
CA ASN A 60 -29.29 11.58 -31.92
C ASN A 60 -29.67 10.15 -32.32
N GLY A 61 -30.04 9.33 -31.34
CA GLY A 61 -30.30 7.91 -31.51
C GLY A 61 -29.04 7.04 -31.53
N SER A 62 -27.85 7.64 -31.40
CA SER A 62 -26.61 6.86 -31.28
C SER A 62 -26.63 6.02 -30.03
N ARG A 63 -26.35 4.74 -30.23
CA ARG A 63 -26.29 3.71 -29.21
C ARG A 63 -24.85 3.55 -28.75
N ILE A 64 -24.63 3.59 -27.44
CA ILE A 64 -23.32 3.49 -26.82
C ILE A 64 -23.34 2.38 -25.77
N VAL A 65 -22.40 1.46 -25.87
CA VAL A 65 -22.22 0.35 -24.93
C VAL A 65 -21.00 0.65 -24.09
N VAL A 66 -21.22 0.82 -22.78
CA VAL A 66 -20.18 1.07 -21.78
C VAL A 66 -19.85 -0.25 -21.07
N PRO A 67 -18.65 -0.82 -21.29
CA PRO A 67 -18.23 -2.02 -20.59
C PRO A 67 -17.87 -1.74 -19.12
N GLU A 68 -17.82 -2.80 -18.30
CA GLU A 68 -17.32 -2.70 -16.93
C GLU A 68 -15.87 -2.20 -16.87
N GLY A 69 -15.57 -1.39 -15.86
CA GLY A 69 -14.25 -0.81 -15.65
C GLY A 69 -13.95 0.39 -16.55
N TYR A 70 -14.93 0.90 -17.31
CA TYR A 70 -14.81 2.11 -18.13
C TYR A 70 -15.94 3.10 -17.83
N GLY A 71 -15.64 4.39 -17.92
CA GLY A 71 -16.61 5.47 -17.91
C GLY A 71 -16.73 6.13 -19.27
N LEU A 72 -17.94 6.48 -19.68
CA LEU A 72 -18.23 7.21 -20.91
C LEU A 72 -18.24 8.72 -20.64
N LEU A 73 -17.37 9.44 -21.33
CA LEU A 73 -17.24 10.89 -21.27
C LEU A 73 -17.68 11.50 -22.61
N LEU A 74 -18.65 12.40 -22.56
CA LEU A 74 -19.11 13.11 -23.74
C LEU A 74 -18.61 14.54 -23.76
N MET A 75 -18.25 15.02 -24.95
CA MET A 75 -17.74 16.37 -25.17
C MET A 75 -18.41 17.06 -26.35
N GLN A 76 -18.58 18.37 -26.23
CA GLN A 76 -19.06 19.25 -27.29
C GLN A 76 -18.21 20.51 -27.26
N ASP A 77 -17.70 20.96 -28.41
CA ASP A 77 -16.96 22.23 -28.53
C ASP A 77 -15.82 22.38 -27.51
N GLY A 78 -15.15 21.27 -27.17
CA GLY A 78 -14.06 21.22 -26.17
C GLY A 78 -14.52 21.20 -24.70
N ALA A 79 -15.82 21.28 -24.43
CA ALA A 79 -16.38 21.17 -23.08
C ALA A 79 -16.97 19.77 -22.82
N ILE A 80 -16.79 19.25 -21.61
CA ILE A 80 -17.45 18.01 -21.16
C ILE A 80 -18.93 18.30 -20.92
N THR A 81 -19.81 17.50 -21.51
CA THR A 81 -21.27 17.66 -21.45
C THR A 81 -21.99 16.57 -20.66
N ALA A 82 -21.39 15.38 -20.52
CA ALA A 82 -21.93 14.30 -19.68
C ALA A 82 -20.84 13.29 -19.31
N PHE A 83 -21.04 12.55 -18.21
CA PHE A 83 -20.17 11.45 -17.80
C PHE A 83 -20.94 10.30 -17.16
N ALA A 84 -20.98 9.13 -17.80
CA ALA A 84 -21.57 7.91 -17.23
C ALA A 84 -20.47 6.99 -16.69
N ALA A 85 -20.49 6.73 -15.39
CA ALA A 85 -19.51 5.86 -14.71
C ALA A 85 -19.93 4.38 -14.65
N GLU A 86 -21.19 4.09 -14.97
CA GLU A 86 -21.78 2.76 -14.84
C GLU A 86 -21.71 2.01 -16.17
N ALA A 87 -21.48 0.69 -16.08
CA ALA A 87 -21.58 -0.19 -17.23
C ALA A 87 -23.04 -0.33 -17.66
N GLY A 88 -23.29 -0.31 -18.96
CA GLY A 88 -24.64 -0.41 -19.49
C GLY A 88 -24.79 0.08 -20.92
N ALA A 89 -26.04 0.06 -21.38
CA ALA A 89 -26.45 0.50 -22.71
C ALA A 89 -27.04 1.89 -22.59
N TYR A 90 -26.53 2.84 -23.37
CA TYR A 90 -27.00 4.21 -23.35
C TYR A 90 -27.36 4.68 -24.75
N GLU A 91 -28.44 5.43 -24.86
CA GLU A 91 -28.84 6.12 -26.09
C GLU A 91 -28.61 7.61 -25.92
N TRP A 92 -27.95 8.22 -26.90
CA TRP A 92 -27.75 9.66 -26.92
C TRP A 92 -28.94 10.37 -27.57
N ASN A 93 -29.55 11.31 -26.86
CA ASN A 93 -30.65 12.11 -27.38
C ASN A 93 -30.56 13.58 -26.91
N SER A 94 -30.53 14.51 -27.86
CA SER A 94 -30.51 15.95 -27.58
C SER A 94 -31.84 16.49 -27.06
N ASP A 95 -32.95 15.93 -27.51
CA ASP A 95 -34.28 16.55 -27.46
C ASP A 95 -35.18 15.92 -26.41
N ASP A 96 -34.81 14.75 -25.88
CA ASP A 96 -35.63 14.03 -24.89
C ASP A 96 -35.58 14.72 -23.52
N LEU A 97 -36.76 15.00 -22.95
CA LEU A 97 -36.94 15.54 -21.60
C LEU A 97 -36.50 14.55 -20.51
N GLN A 98 -36.48 13.25 -20.80
CA GLN A 98 -35.96 12.20 -19.92
C GLN A 98 -34.44 12.00 -20.05
N SER A 99 -33.80 12.67 -21.02
CA SER A 99 -32.34 12.66 -21.12
C SER A 99 -31.75 13.37 -19.91
N LYS A 100 -31.21 12.57 -18.98
CA LYS A 100 -30.46 13.09 -17.84
C LYS A 100 -29.03 13.30 -18.31
N SER A 101 -28.41 14.40 -17.93
CA SER A 101 -26.96 14.42 -17.78
C SER A 101 -26.68 13.49 -16.61
N ILE A 102 -26.54 12.20 -16.89
CA ILE A 102 -26.28 11.20 -15.85
C ILE A 102 -24.90 11.52 -15.30
N PHE A 103 -24.86 11.76 -14.00
CA PHE A 103 -23.69 11.96 -13.17
C PHE A 103 -23.76 11.02 -11.96
N SER A 104 -24.44 9.88 -12.10
CA SER A 104 -24.59 8.90 -11.03
C SER A 104 -23.42 7.92 -11.01
N GLY A 105 -22.77 7.85 -9.86
CA GLY A 105 -22.05 6.68 -9.39
C GLY A 105 -22.45 6.49 -7.92
N GLY A 106 -23.26 5.48 -7.63
CA GLY A 106 -23.56 5.09 -6.26
C GLY A 106 -22.32 4.49 -5.60
N GLY A 107 -21.78 5.16 -4.59
CA GLY A 107 -20.63 4.70 -3.80
C GLY A 107 -19.27 5.28 -4.22
N LEU A 108 -18.46 5.71 -3.22
CA LEU A 108 -17.11 6.31 -3.24
C LEU A 108 -16.84 7.52 -4.18
N PHE A 109 -17.55 7.63 -5.30
CA PHE A 109 -17.40 8.67 -6.33
C PHE A 109 -18.45 9.80 -6.21
N GLU A 110 -19.43 9.63 -5.31
CA GLU A 110 -20.63 10.47 -5.20
C GLU A 110 -20.32 11.91 -4.75
N SER A 111 -19.32 12.10 -3.88
CA SER A 111 -18.98 13.43 -3.34
C SER A 111 -18.21 14.32 -4.32
N LEU A 112 -17.47 13.75 -5.27
CA LEU A 112 -16.62 14.49 -6.21
C LEU A 112 -17.35 14.87 -7.50
N VAL A 113 -18.27 14.00 -7.95
CA VAL A 113 -19.03 14.20 -9.18
C VAL A 113 -20.16 15.22 -8.98
N LEU A 114 -20.85 15.20 -7.82
CA LEU A 114 -21.95 16.13 -7.54
C LEU A 114 -21.52 17.58 -7.32
N GLN A 115 -20.34 17.82 -6.74
CA GLN A 115 -19.87 19.19 -6.46
C GLN A 115 -19.45 19.97 -7.71
N SER A 116 -19.15 19.28 -8.83
CA SER A 116 -18.51 19.92 -9.98
C SER A 116 -19.48 20.41 -11.08
N TRP A 117 -20.79 20.16 -10.98
CA TRP A 117 -21.64 20.26 -12.18
C TRP A 117 -23.13 20.62 -11.97
N GLU A 118 -23.48 21.45 -10.97
CA GLU A 118 -24.89 21.90 -10.85
C GLU A 118 -25.37 22.85 -11.97
N ARG A 119 -24.50 23.33 -12.88
CA ARG A 119 -24.93 24.30 -13.91
C ARG A 119 -24.15 24.19 -15.21
N PHE A 120 -24.52 23.27 -16.09
CA PHE A 120 -24.41 23.50 -17.54
C PHE A 120 -25.55 22.81 -18.30
N LYS A 121 -26.77 23.36 -18.14
CA LYS A 121 -27.83 23.22 -19.13
C LYS A 121 -27.55 24.20 -20.28
N PHE A 122 -26.62 23.87 -21.17
CA PHE A 122 -26.57 24.56 -22.46
C PHE A 122 -27.73 24.07 -23.31
N GLY A 123 -28.64 24.99 -23.65
CA GLY A 123 -29.73 24.74 -24.59
C GLY A 123 -29.16 24.29 -25.93
N GLY A 124 -29.60 23.12 -26.39
CA GLY A 124 -29.08 22.48 -27.60
C GLY A 124 -29.21 23.40 -28.81
N MET A 125 -28.08 23.67 -29.46
CA MET A 125 -28.07 24.15 -30.83
C MET A 125 -28.15 22.93 -31.76
N PRO A 126 -29.16 22.84 -32.64
CA PRO A 126 -29.23 21.79 -33.65
C PRO A 126 -27.98 21.83 -34.53
N GLY A 127 -27.22 20.73 -34.60
CA GLY A 127 -26.04 20.60 -35.46
C GLY A 127 -24.67 20.59 -34.77
N ALA A 128 -24.62 20.68 -33.43
CA ALA A 128 -23.34 20.54 -32.73
C ALA A 128 -22.84 19.09 -32.77
N GLN A 129 -21.56 18.91 -33.10
CA GLN A 129 -20.91 17.60 -33.14
C GLN A 129 -20.52 17.16 -31.72
N GLN A 130 -21.18 16.12 -31.23
CA GLN A 130 -20.91 15.53 -29.92
C GLN A 130 -19.86 14.43 -30.07
N ALA A 131 -18.79 14.47 -29.31
CA ALA A 131 -17.74 13.45 -29.30
C ALA A 131 -17.86 12.54 -28.06
N ALA A 132 -17.62 11.24 -28.25
CA ALA A 132 -17.62 10.24 -27.18
C ALA A 132 -16.21 9.70 -26.93
N PHE A 133 -15.81 9.68 -25.65
CA PHE A 133 -14.54 9.13 -25.16
C PHE A 133 -14.81 8.16 -24.02
N PHE A 134 -13.90 7.22 -23.85
CA PHE A 134 -13.90 6.31 -22.71
C PHE A 134 -12.70 6.60 -21.83
N VAL A 135 -12.92 6.57 -20.52
CA VAL A 135 -11.87 6.68 -19.49
C VAL A 135 -11.83 5.37 -18.71
N SER A 136 -10.64 4.83 -18.50
CA SER A 136 -10.44 3.63 -17.70
C SER A 136 -10.66 3.91 -16.21
N LEU A 137 -11.55 3.16 -15.57
CA LEU A 137 -11.82 3.21 -14.12
C LEU A 137 -11.14 2.06 -13.35
N LYS A 138 -10.69 1.04 -14.09
CA LYS A 138 -9.88 -0.05 -13.56
C LYS A 138 -8.49 0.43 -13.14
N GLU A 139 -7.84 -0.38 -12.33
CA GLU A 139 -6.40 -0.27 -12.08
C GLU A 139 -5.62 -0.39 -13.40
N LEU A 140 -4.59 0.44 -13.55
CA LEU A 140 -3.70 0.53 -14.70
C LEU A 140 -2.31 0.02 -14.25
N PRO A 141 -2.05 -1.30 -14.36
CA PRO A 141 -0.89 -1.95 -13.76
C PRO A 141 0.39 -1.74 -14.58
N ASP A 142 1.49 -2.30 -14.10
CA ASP A 142 2.75 -2.47 -14.83
C ASP A 142 3.45 -1.17 -15.29
N ASN A 143 3.23 -0.05 -14.62
CA ASN A 143 4.05 1.15 -14.81
C ASN A 143 5.41 0.92 -14.14
N ARG A 144 6.42 0.54 -14.94
CA ARG A 144 7.76 0.21 -14.44
C ARG A 144 8.57 1.46 -14.18
N PHE A 145 9.38 1.43 -13.12
CA PHE A 145 10.34 2.48 -12.81
C PHE A 145 11.69 1.92 -12.37
N GLY A 146 12.71 2.74 -12.54
CA GLY A 146 14.05 2.48 -12.04
C GLY A 146 14.82 3.79 -11.91
N THR A 147 15.55 3.95 -10.81
CA THR A 147 16.44 5.11 -10.64
C THR A 147 17.74 4.87 -11.42
N GLN A 148 18.23 5.89 -12.13
CA GLN A 148 19.51 5.81 -12.84
C GLN A 148 20.70 5.99 -11.89
N SER A 149 20.51 6.79 -10.84
CA SER A 149 21.47 7.04 -9.78
C SER A 149 20.89 6.62 -8.43
N GLU A 150 21.76 6.62 -7.43
CA GLU A 150 21.36 6.46 -6.03
C GLU A 150 20.44 7.61 -5.64
N ILE A 151 19.34 7.26 -4.96
CA ILE A 151 18.50 8.20 -4.24
C ILE A 151 18.83 8.11 -2.75
N TYR A 152 18.74 9.24 -2.05
CA TYR A 152 19.08 9.32 -0.63
C TYR A 152 17.88 9.73 0.23
N TRP A 153 17.75 9.12 1.40
CA TRP A 153 16.73 9.47 2.38
C TRP A 153 17.24 9.26 3.82
N ASP A 154 16.63 9.92 4.78
CA ASP A 154 16.95 9.72 6.19
C ASP A 154 16.18 8.53 6.75
N ASP A 155 16.92 7.57 7.33
CA ASP A 155 16.38 6.36 7.94
C ASP A 155 16.46 6.40 9.46
N GLY A 156 15.31 6.34 10.13
CA GLY A 156 15.19 6.48 11.58
C GLY A 156 15.66 5.25 12.36
N TYR A 157 15.76 4.07 11.74
CA TYR A 157 16.28 2.88 12.41
C TYR A 157 17.81 2.84 12.39
N LEU A 158 18.42 3.21 11.26
CA LEU A 158 19.87 3.37 11.17
C LEU A 158 20.35 4.68 11.79
N ASN A 159 19.44 5.64 11.99
CA ASN A 159 19.75 7.01 12.40
C ASN A 159 20.85 7.63 11.52
N ALA A 160 20.73 7.39 10.21
CA ALA A 160 21.70 7.76 9.20
C ALA A 160 21.00 8.00 7.86
N GLN A 161 21.68 8.73 6.97
CA GLN A 161 21.26 8.83 5.59
C GLN A 161 21.57 7.52 4.87
N VAL A 162 20.59 7.03 4.12
CA VAL A 162 20.67 5.82 3.32
C VAL A 162 20.66 6.18 1.84
N GLY A 163 21.51 5.51 1.05
CA GLY A 163 21.53 5.58 -0.40
C GLY A 163 21.13 4.25 -1.04
N ALA A 164 20.30 4.28 -2.08
CA ALA A 164 20.02 3.09 -2.87
C ALA A 164 19.62 3.39 -4.32
N ILE A 165 19.91 2.44 -5.21
CA ILE A 165 19.28 2.33 -6.53
C ILE A 165 18.07 1.42 -6.41
N THR A 166 16.93 1.83 -6.95
CA THR A 166 15.67 1.11 -6.78
C THR A 166 15.02 0.83 -8.12
N ARG A 167 14.39 -0.35 -8.23
CA ARG A 167 13.59 -0.73 -9.40
C ARG A 167 12.30 -1.38 -8.95
N GLY A 168 11.23 -1.14 -9.69
CA GLY A 168 9.92 -1.64 -9.35
C GLY A 168 8.86 -1.35 -10.40
N SER A 169 7.62 -1.55 -10.00
CA SER A 169 6.45 -1.12 -10.75
C SER A 169 5.41 -0.50 -9.82
N TYR A 170 4.55 0.33 -10.37
CA TYR A 170 3.39 0.87 -9.68
C TYR A 170 2.13 0.73 -10.53
N THR A 171 1.00 0.74 -9.84
CA THR A 171 -0.33 0.66 -10.44
C THR A 171 -1.04 1.97 -10.20
N LEU A 172 -1.53 2.59 -11.27
CA LEU A 172 -2.31 3.81 -11.22
C LEU A 172 -3.80 3.51 -11.19
N GLN A 173 -4.58 4.43 -10.65
CA GLN A 173 -6.03 4.43 -10.84
C GLN A 173 -6.52 5.87 -11.04
N ILE A 174 -7.47 6.02 -11.97
CA ILE A 174 -8.18 7.28 -12.18
C ILE A 174 -9.37 7.30 -11.22
N VAL A 175 -9.30 8.18 -10.22
CA VAL A 175 -10.35 8.33 -9.19
C VAL A 175 -11.30 9.48 -9.49
N ASP A 176 -10.87 10.47 -10.26
CA ASP A 176 -11.72 11.56 -10.76
C ASP A 176 -11.49 11.72 -12.28
N PRO A 177 -12.27 10.98 -13.10
CA PRO A 177 -12.14 10.99 -14.57
C PRO A 177 -12.35 12.37 -15.19
N ILE A 178 -13.24 13.19 -14.62
CA ILE A 178 -13.53 14.52 -15.14
C ILE A 178 -12.32 15.42 -14.88
N ARG A 179 -11.77 15.41 -13.66
CA ARG A 179 -10.57 16.19 -13.33
C ARG A 179 -9.36 15.72 -14.11
N PHE A 180 -9.19 14.40 -14.28
CA PHE A 180 -8.14 13.84 -15.13
C PHE A 180 -8.18 14.41 -16.55
N VAL A 181 -9.34 14.39 -17.19
CA VAL A 181 -9.50 14.92 -18.55
C VAL A 181 -9.32 16.44 -18.62
N LYS A 182 -9.87 17.20 -17.67
CA LYS A 182 -9.83 18.67 -17.71
C LYS A 182 -8.47 19.26 -17.34
N SER A 183 -7.80 18.67 -16.34
CA SER A 183 -6.61 19.26 -15.74
C SER A 183 -5.31 18.67 -16.28
N PHE A 184 -5.33 17.44 -16.81
CA PHE A 184 -4.10 16.71 -17.11
C PHE A 184 -3.99 16.18 -18.54
N VAL A 185 -5.08 15.65 -19.12
CA VAL A 185 -5.03 15.09 -20.48
C VAL A 185 -4.83 16.21 -21.52
N PRO A 186 -3.76 16.15 -22.36
CA PRO A 186 -3.57 17.11 -23.42
C PRO A 186 -4.65 17.00 -24.50
N ALA A 187 -5.07 18.13 -25.06
CA ALA A 187 -6.13 18.19 -26.08
C ALA A 187 -5.84 17.37 -27.35
N SER A 188 -4.57 17.05 -27.63
CA SER A 188 -4.17 16.17 -28.74
C SER A 188 -4.69 14.73 -28.59
N TYR A 189 -4.95 14.27 -27.36
CA TYR A 189 -5.52 12.95 -27.08
C TYR A 189 -7.06 12.95 -27.08
N LEU A 190 -7.68 14.14 -27.11
CA LEU A 190 -9.13 14.31 -27.26
C LEU A 190 -9.53 14.32 -28.74
N GLN A 191 -8.94 13.40 -29.51
CA GLN A 191 -9.15 13.25 -30.95
C GLN A 191 -9.33 11.77 -31.32
N PRO A 192 -10.11 11.46 -32.36
CA PRO A 192 -10.24 10.09 -32.84
C PRO A 192 -8.89 9.48 -33.25
N GLY A 193 -8.68 8.21 -32.90
CA GLY A 193 -7.48 7.45 -33.28
C GLY A 193 -6.25 7.69 -32.41
N ARG A 194 -6.33 8.54 -31.37
CA ARG A 194 -5.29 8.70 -30.35
C ARG A 194 -5.70 8.00 -29.05
N VAL A 195 -4.73 7.33 -28.42
CA VAL A 195 -4.89 6.66 -27.13
C VAL A 195 -3.92 7.31 -26.17
N PHE A 196 -4.41 7.78 -25.03
CA PHE A 196 -3.57 8.21 -23.93
C PHE A 196 -3.19 6.98 -23.11
N ASP A 197 -1.91 6.62 -23.12
CA ASP A 197 -1.33 5.52 -22.35
C ASP A 197 -0.26 6.09 -21.40
N PHE A 198 -0.25 5.62 -20.14
CA PHE A 198 0.73 6.01 -19.13
C PHE A 198 2.13 5.44 -19.36
N THR A 199 2.26 4.42 -20.19
CA THR A 199 3.56 3.79 -20.52
C THR A 199 4.11 4.20 -21.87
N ASP A 200 3.38 5.02 -22.63
CA ASP A 200 3.86 5.59 -23.88
C ASP A 200 4.95 6.63 -23.58
N LEU A 201 6.19 6.33 -24.01
CA LEU A 201 7.35 7.20 -23.81
C LEU A 201 7.30 8.45 -24.69
N ASP A 202 6.57 8.42 -25.81
CA ASP A 202 6.39 9.58 -26.68
C ASP A 202 5.34 10.55 -26.12
N ASN A 203 4.60 10.12 -25.08
CA ASN A 203 3.65 10.96 -24.36
C ASN A 203 4.37 11.79 -23.29
N ALA A 204 4.57 13.08 -23.59
CA ALA A 204 5.20 14.03 -22.67
C ALA A 204 4.49 14.11 -21.30
N ALA A 205 3.15 13.98 -21.26
CA ALA A 205 2.40 14.00 -20.01
C ALA A 205 2.66 12.72 -19.18
N ALA A 206 2.71 11.55 -19.83
CA ALA A 206 3.08 10.30 -19.16
C ALA A 206 4.52 10.36 -18.63
N SER A 207 5.46 10.87 -19.44
CA SER A 207 6.85 11.08 -19.05
C SER A 207 6.97 12.03 -17.83
N GLN A 208 6.14 13.07 -17.76
CA GLN A 208 6.08 13.94 -16.58
C GLN A 208 5.68 13.16 -15.33
N LEU A 209 4.60 12.37 -15.38
CA LEU A 209 4.17 11.57 -14.23
C LEU A 209 5.24 10.57 -13.79
N PHE A 210 5.90 9.92 -14.74
CA PHE A 210 7.01 9.03 -14.45
C PHE A 210 8.12 9.74 -13.66
N ASN A 211 8.52 10.94 -14.11
CA ASN A 211 9.54 11.73 -13.42
C ASN A 211 9.09 12.18 -12.03
N GLU A 212 7.82 12.56 -11.86
CA GLU A 212 7.23 12.92 -10.57
C GLU A 212 7.23 11.72 -9.59
N VAL A 213 6.99 10.50 -10.07
CA VAL A 213 7.14 9.28 -9.26
C VAL A 213 8.58 9.06 -8.84
N VAL A 214 9.53 9.12 -9.79
CA VAL A 214 10.95 8.94 -9.50
C VAL A 214 11.45 9.96 -8.48
N GLY A 215 11.05 11.23 -8.63
CA GLY A 215 11.36 12.30 -7.66
C GLY A 215 10.71 12.11 -6.29
N SER A 216 9.60 11.37 -6.22
CA SER A 216 8.88 11.08 -4.98
C SER A 216 9.39 9.82 -4.26
N LEU A 217 10.31 9.05 -4.85
CA LEU A 217 10.80 7.81 -4.23
C LEU A 217 11.53 8.09 -2.92
N ALA A 218 12.51 9.00 -2.90
CA ALA A 218 13.25 9.34 -1.68
C ALA A 218 12.34 9.75 -0.51
N PRO A 219 11.39 10.70 -0.67
CA PRO A 219 10.45 11.01 0.40
C PRO A 219 9.51 9.84 0.75
N ALA A 220 9.11 9.01 -0.22
CA ALA A 220 8.32 7.81 0.07
C ALA A 220 9.07 6.78 0.93
N PHE A 221 10.34 6.54 0.63
CA PHE A 221 11.23 5.71 1.46
C PHE A 221 11.35 6.27 2.87
N SER A 222 11.61 7.57 3.00
CA SER A 222 11.67 8.23 4.30
C SER A 222 10.36 8.11 5.08
N LEU A 223 9.20 8.34 4.44
CA LEU A 223 7.90 8.20 5.09
C LEU A 223 7.66 6.77 5.57
N TYR A 224 7.98 5.78 4.76
CA TYR A 224 7.77 4.38 5.11
C TYR A 224 8.72 3.92 6.23
N THR A 225 10.02 4.24 6.15
CA THR A 225 11.01 3.78 7.13
C THR A 225 10.97 4.55 8.45
N ASN A 226 10.30 5.69 8.49
CA ASN A 226 10.12 6.47 9.72
C ASN A 226 8.72 6.34 10.34
N ASP A 227 7.84 5.50 9.77
CA ASP A 227 6.54 5.20 10.33
C ASP A 227 6.66 4.16 11.48
N PRO A 228 6.35 4.55 12.74
CA PRO A 228 6.42 3.65 13.88
C PRO A 228 5.53 2.41 13.73
N ALA A 229 4.39 2.53 13.03
CA ALA A 229 3.49 1.40 12.79
C ALA A 229 4.11 0.33 11.88
N LYS A 230 5.06 0.72 11.02
CA LYS A 230 5.85 -0.19 10.17
C LYS A 230 7.10 -0.72 10.88
N GLY A 231 7.32 -0.30 12.12
CA GLY A 231 8.44 -0.71 12.96
C GLY A 231 9.77 -0.05 12.57
N ASN A 232 9.71 1.05 11.81
CA ASN A 232 10.84 1.82 11.30
C ASN A 232 11.91 1.02 10.54
N ARG A 233 11.62 -0.20 10.07
CA ARG A 233 12.66 -1.07 9.49
C ARG A 233 12.71 -0.98 7.98
N ILE A 234 13.83 -0.49 7.48
CA ILE A 234 14.21 -0.51 6.06
C ILE A 234 14.11 -1.90 5.42
N THR A 235 14.37 -2.98 6.17
CA THR A 235 14.29 -4.35 5.65
C THR A 235 12.86 -4.82 5.37
N ARG A 236 11.83 -4.11 5.85
CA ARG A 236 10.42 -4.46 5.62
C ARG A 236 9.85 -3.88 4.33
N ILE A 237 10.53 -2.95 3.67
CA ILE A 237 10.00 -2.27 2.47
C ILE A 237 9.60 -3.29 1.40
N GLN A 238 10.45 -4.28 1.13
CA GLN A 238 10.15 -5.31 0.13
C GLN A 238 9.04 -6.29 0.54
N GLN A 239 8.71 -6.36 1.84
CA GLN A 239 7.68 -7.25 2.37
C GLN A 239 6.29 -6.59 2.41
N ASP A 240 6.22 -5.25 2.48
CA ASP A 240 4.98 -4.49 2.60
C ASP A 240 4.75 -3.58 1.38
N ALA A 241 4.48 -4.22 0.25
CA ALA A 241 4.17 -3.53 -1.01
C ALA A 241 3.02 -2.52 -0.88
N LEU A 242 1.98 -2.85 -0.10
CA LEU A 242 0.82 -1.98 0.10
C LEU A 242 1.15 -0.79 1.01
N GLY A 243 1.87 -1.01 2.11
CA GLY A 243 2.32 0.07 2.98
C GLY A 243 3.24 1.04 2.26
N PHE A 244 4.20 0.54 1.47
CA PHE A 244 5.06 1.40 0.67
C PHE A 244 4.27 2.14 -0.42
N ALA A 245 3.29 1.51 -1.05
CA ALA A 245 2.41 2.17 -2.02
C ALA A 245 1.67 3.36 -1.40
N ALA A 246 1.18 3.21 -0.16
CA ALA A 246 0.54 4.31 0.57
C ALA A 246 1.51 5.46 0.82
N SER A 247 2.74 5.16 1.28
CA SER A 247 3.79 6.17 1.48
C SER A 247 4.19 6.86 0.17
N LEU A 248 4.25 6.12 -0.95
CA LEU A 248 4.53 6.69 -2.26
C LEU A 248 3.39 7.57 -2.77
N SER A 249 2.15 7.12 -2.66
CA SER A 249 0.99 7.92 -3.03
C SER A 249 0.90 9.20 -2.18
N GLU A 250 1.27 9.12 -0.90
CA GLU A 250 1.31 10.29 -0.01
C GLU A 250 2.44 11.26 -0.37
N ALA A 251 3.64 10.76 -0.66
CA ALA A 251 4.76 11.59 -1.11
C ALA A 251 4.41 12.35 -2.39
N VAL A 252 3.83 11.64 -3.37
CA VAL A 252 3.35 12.21 -4.64
C VAL A 252 2.25 13.24 -4.40
N GLU A 253 1.30 12.97 -3.50
CA GLU A 253 0.24 13.94 -3.18
C GLU A 253 0.81 15.21 -2.54
N ARG A 254 1.73 15.09 -1.59
CA ARG A 254 2.35 16.24 -0.92
C ARG A 254 3.16 17.11 -1.89
N ALA A 255 3.86 16.50 -2.84
CA ALA A 255 4.73 17.22 -3.78
C ALA A 255 4.00 17.72 -5.03
N TYR A 256 3.08 16.93 -5.59
CA TYR A 256 2.51 17.14 -6.92
C TYR A 256 0.98 17.10 -6.97
N ARG A 257 0.31 16.81 -5.85
CA ARG A 257 -1.15 16.84 -5.71
C ARG A 257 -1.90 16.04 -6.77
N TRP A 258 -1.45 14.82 -7.08
CA TRP A 258 -2.06 14.01 -8.13
C TRP A 258 -3.54 13.73 -7.92
N LYS A 259 -3.93 13.37 -6.70
CA LYS A 259 -5.33 13.08 -6.39
C LYS A 259 -6.15 14.35 -6.49
N THR A 260 -5.68 15.40 -5.84
CA THR A 260 -6.41 16.65 -5.71
C THR A 260 -6.46 17.42 -7.02
N ASP A 261 -5.38 17.54 -7.79
CA ASP A 261 -5.34 18.42 -8.97
C ASP A 261 -5.56 17.67 -10.28
N ARG A 262 -5.25 16.36 -10.32
CA ARG A 262 -5.25 15.55 -11.55
C ARG A 262 -6.19 14.35 -11.53
N GLY A 263 -6.81 14.01 -10.40
CA GLY A 263 -7.71 12.87 -10.30
C GLY A 263 -7.02 11.50 -10.39
N LEU A 264 -5.72 11.43 -10.07
CA LEU A 264 -4.89 10.23 -10.17
C LEU A 264 -4.39 9.78 -8.80
N VAL A 265 -4.28 8.48 -8.58
CA VAL A 265 -3.66 7.91 -7.37
C VAL A 265 -2.79 6.71 -7.71
N ILE A 266 -1.78 6.46 -6.88
CA ILE A 266 -1.02 5.21 -6.88
C ILE A 266 -1.69 4.29 -5.87
N VAL A 267 -2.18 3.13 -6.32
CA VAL A 267 -2.89 2.18 -5.45
C VAL A 267 -2.00 1.04 -4.97
N LYS A 268 -1.00 0.66 -5.76
CA LYS A 268 -0.08 -0.45 -5.47
C LYS A 268 1.30 -0.13 -6.01
N THR A 269 2.32 -0.61 -5.30
CA THR A 269 3.72 -0.48 -5.68
C THR A 269 4.45 -1.76 -5.32
N ALA A 270 5.18 -2.32 -6.27
CA ALA A 270 6.03 -3.48 -6.06
C ALA A 270 7.49 -3.08 -6.25
N ILE A 271 8.29 -3.20 -5.18
CA ILE A 271 9.73 -2.99 -5.26
C ILE A 271 10.40 -4.32 -5.60
N VAL A 272 10.93 -4.40 -6.81
CA VAL A 272 11.58 -5.62 -7.33
C VAL A 272 13.01 -5.73 -6.80
N SER A 273 13.75 -4.62 -6.76
CA SER A 273 15.13 -4.61 -6.27
C SER A 273 15.47 -3.30 -5.57
N ILE A 274 16.22 -3.41 -4.47
CA ILE A 274 16.87 -2.30 -3.78
C ILE A 274 18.35 -2.64 -3.69
N GLU A 275 19.18 -1.85 -4.36
CA GLU A 275 20.63 -1.96 -4.32
C GLU A 275 21.17 -0.82 -3.45
N TYR A 276 21.45 -1.13 -2.19
CA TYR A 276 22.04 -0.16 -1.26
C TYR A 276 23.47 0.20 -1.65
N ASP A 277 23.82 1.46 -1.45
CA ASP A 277 25.17 1.97 -1.62
C ASP A 277 26.17 1.28 -0.66
N ALA A 278 27.46 1.51 -0.88
CA ALA A 278 28.51 0.85 -0.09
C ALA A 278 28.44 1.22 1.40
N HIS A 279 28.12 2.48 1.71
CA HIS A 279 28.05 2.98 3.07
C HIS A 279 26.89 2.34 3.85
N THR A 280 25.68 2.38 3.30
CA THR A 280 24.49 1.76 3.93
C THR A 280 24.69 0.27 4.15
N ARG A 281 25.32 -0.44 3.20
CA ARG A 281 25.56 -1.88 3.32
C ARG A 281 26.44 -2.22 4.52
N GLU A 282 27.48 -1.43 4.79
CA GLU A 282 28.35 -1.63 5.96
C GLU A 282 27.62 -1.29 7.26
N LEU A 283 26.80 -0.23 7.26
CA LEU A 283 25.93 0.10 8.41
C LEU A 283 24.94 -1.03 8.71
N LEU A 284 24.24 -1.54 7.70
CA LEU A 284 23.31 -2.67 7.85
C LEU A 284 24.01 -3.91 8.41
N LYS A 285 25.22 -4.21 7.93
CA LYS A 285 26.02 -5.34 8.44
C LYS A 285 26.39 -5.15 9.92
N THR A 286 26.75 -3.93 10.30
CA THR A 286 27.09 -3.58 11.69
C THR A 286 25.87 -3.71 12.60
N VAL A 287 24.73 -3.17 12.18
CA VAL A 287 23.47 -3.25 12.92
C VAL A 287 22.97 -4.68 13.03
N GLN A 288 23.05 -5.48 11.96
CA GLN A 288 22.70 -6.91 12.01
C GLN A 288 23.56 -7.70 13.00
N ARG A 289 24.87 -7.41 13.07
CA ARG A 289 25.76 -8.02 14.07
C ARG A 289 25.38 -7.60 15.48
N ALA A 290 25.10 -6.31 15.70
CA ALA A 290 24.66 -5.80 17.00
C ALA A 290 23.33 -6.44 17.43
N ASP A 291 22.32 -6.49 16.55
CA ASP A 291 21.02 -7.14 16.79
C ASP A 291 21.18 -8.64 17.12
N ALA A 292 22.12 -9.33 16.48
CA ALA A 292 22.43 -10.73 16.78
C ALA A 292 23.05 -10.91 18.18
N LEU A 293 23.79 -9.91 18.67
CA LEU A 293 24.43 -9.90 19.99
C LEU A 293 23.52 -9.39 21.12
N THR A 294 22.49 -8.60 20.83
CA THR A 294 21.54 -8.09 21.82
C THR A 294 20.30 -8.97 21.99
N GLY A 295 20.08 -9.93 21.09
CA GLY A 295 19.00 -10.92 21.19
C GLY A 295 19.33 -12.16 22.04
N ALA A 296 18.38 -13.10 22.13
CA ALA A 296 18.54 -14.37 22.84
C ALA A 296 19.80 -15.17 22.43
N ARG A 297 20.27 -14.99 21.19
CA ARG A 297 21.50 -15.59 20.65
C ARG A 297 22.77 -14.99 21.26
N GLY A 298 22.83 -13.69 21.46
CA GLY A 298 23.93 -13.05 22.15
C GLY A 298 23.97 -13.39 23.63
N ASN A 299 22.80 -13.49 24.28
CA ASN A 299 22.72 -13.95 25.67
C ASN A 299 23.19 -15.41 25.82
N ALA A 300 22.83 -16.28 24.87
CA ALA A 300 23.31 -17.66 24.83
C ALA A 300 24.82 -17.76 24.53
N ASN A 301 25.36 -16.92 23.63
CA ASN A 301 26.80 -16.86 23.36
C ASN A 301 27.60 -16.31 24.53
N LEU A 302 27.08 -15.34 25.26
CA LEU A 302 27.69 -14.82 26.49
C LEU A 302 27.66 -15.88 27.59
N GLN A 303 26.52 -16.56 27.79
CA GLN A 303 26.42 -17.69 28.74
C GLN A 303 27.36 -18.83 28.37
N ALA A 304 27.46 -19.18 27.08
CA ALA A 304 28.39 -20.21 26.60
C ALA A 304 29.86 -19.80 26.78
N SER A 305 30.20 -18.54 26.49
CA SER A 305 31.55 -18.01 26.69
C SER A 305 31.94 -17.98 28.16
N VAL A 306 31.02 -17.55 29.05
CA VAL A 306 31.20 -17.59 30.50
C VAL A 306 31.34 -19.02 30.99
N ALA A 307 30.49 -19.96 30.54
CA ALA A 307 30.57 -21.37 30.89
C ALA A 307 31.90 -22.01 30.43
N SER A 308 32.35 -21.71 29.20
CA SER A 308 33.65 -22.17 28.70
C SER A 308 34.83 -21.56 29.45
N GLY A 309 34.71 -20.30 29.91
CA GLY A 309 35.71 -19.65 30.74
C GLY A 309 35.82 -20.30 32.11
N PHE A 310 34.69 -20.64 32.74
CA PHE A 310 34.68 -21.42 33.98
C PHE A 310 35.23 -22.83 33.79
N GLN A 311 34.88 -23.50 32.70
CA GLN A 311 35.40 -24.84 32.39
C GLN A 311 36.91 -24.79 32.17
N SER A 312 37.40 -23.83 31.38
CA SER A 312 38.84 -23.67 31.09
C SER A 312 39.64 -23.25 32.33
N ALA A 313 39.04 -22.44 33.23
CA ALA A 313 39.65 -22.07 34.50
C ALA A 313 39.65 -23.23 35.51
N GLY A 314 38.63 -24.10 35.48
CA GLY A 314 38.60 -25.34 36.25
C GLY A 314 39.56 -26.40 35.73
N GLU A 315 39.72 -26.51 34.40
CA GLU A 315 40.60 -27.47 33.73
C GLU A 315 42.08 -27.08 33.82
N ASN A 316 42.44 -25.79 33.71
CA ASN A 316 43.84 -25.35 33.70
C ASN A 316 44.44 -25.06 35.08
N ALA A 317 43.63 -24.85 36.12
CA ALA A 317 44.15 -24.39 37.42
C ALA A 317 43.81 -25.32 38.60
N GLY A 318 43.09 -26.43 38.35
CA GLY A 318 42.66 -27.36 39.40
C GLY A 318 41.89 -26.67 40.53
N VAL A 319 41.72 -27.35 41.66
CA VAL A 319 41.04 -26.81 42.86
C VAL A 319 41.68 -25.49 43.36
N GLY A 320 42.95 -25.23 43.01
CA GLY A 320 43.66 -23.99 43.33
C GLY A 320 43.24 -22.76 42.51
N GLY A 321 42.77 -22.92 41.27
CA GLY A 321 42.33 -21.81 40.41
C GLY A 321 40.99 -21.21 40.80
N ILE A 322 40.07 -22.06 41.26
CA ILE A 322 38.75 -21.65 41.74
C ILE A 322 38.89 -20.87 43.05
N MET A 323 39.83 -21.25 43.91
CA MET A 323 40.15 -20.52 45.14
C MET A 323 40.98 -19.24 44.87
N GLY A 324 41.86 -19.25 43.88
CA GLY A 324 42.63 -18.09 43.43
C GLY A 324 41.76 -16.96 42.85
N MET A 325 40.69 -17.29 42.11
CA MET A 325 39.70 -16.30 41.67
C MET A 325 38.82 -15.77 42.81
N GLY A 326 38.50 -16.58 43.81
CA GLY A 326 37.76 -16.13 45.00
C GLY A 326 38.58 -15.16 45.88
N ILE A 327 39.90 -15.31 45.90
CA ILE A 327 40.81 -14.42 46.64
C ILE A 327 41.20 -13.19 45.79
N ALA A 328 41.36 -13.33 44.48
CA ALA A 328 41.64 -12.19 43.58
C ALA A 328 40.43 -11.24 43.44
N ALA A 329 39.19 -11.75 43.50
CA ALA A 329 37.98 -10.94 43.57
C ALA A 329 37.81 -10.22 44.92
N GLY A 330 38.45 -10.70 45.99
CA GLY A 330 38.42 -10.09 47.33
C GLY A 330 39.63 -9.21 47.68
N GLY A 331 40.74 -9.30 46.94
CA GLY A 331 42.04 -8.76 47.37
C GLY A 331 42.66 -7.65 46.51
N VAL A 332 42.23 -7.43 45.26
CA VAL A 332 42.86 -6.42 44.39
C VAL A 332 41.80 -5.64 43.61
N GLY A 333 41.48 -4.44 44.11
CA GLY A 333 40.53 -3.49 43.52
C GLY A 333 41.01 -2.88 42.20
N GLY A 334 41.09 -3.70 41.13
CA GLY A 334 41.65 -3.30 39.84
C GLY A 334 40.69 -3.27 38.64
N LEU A 335 39.44 -3.75 38.75
CA LEU A 335 38.51 -3.84 37.61
C LEU A 335 37.35 -2.84 37.63
N ALA A 336 37.43 -1.79 38.45
CA ALA A 336 36.40 -0.73 38.52
C ALA A 336 36.56 0.40 37.48
N GLY A 337 37.50 0.28 36.53
CA GLY A 337 37.94 1.38 35.67
C GLY A 337 37.35 1.49 34.25
N LEU A 338 36.40 0.64 33.85
CA LEU A 338 35.90 0.61 32.45
C LEU A 338 34.42 1.01 32.27
N GLN A 339 33.81 1.69 33.23
CA GLN A 339 32.49 2.29 33.04
C GLN A 339 32.57 3.81 33.04
N GLN A 340 32.31 4.40 31.87
CA GLN A 340 32.06 5.82 31.69
C GLN A 340 30.82 6.26 32.52
N PRO A 341 30.78 7.53 32.97
CA PRO A 341 29.92 7.97 34.05
C PRO A 341 28.50 8.35 33.60
N VAL A 342 27.50 7.93 34.36
CA VAL A 342 26.16 8.56 34.36
C VAL A 342 25.94 9.20 35.73
N ALA A 343 25.65 10.51 35.71
CA ALA A 343 25.42 11.37 36.86
C ALA A 343 24.05 11.08 37.54
N PRO A 344 23.86 11.49 38.81
CA PRO A 344 22.91 10.84 39.72
C PRO A 344 21.62 11.63 40.02
N ALA A 345 20.54 10.91 40.38
CA ALA A 345 19.56 11.16 41.47
C ALA A 345 18.14 10.61 41.15
N PRO A 346 17.24 10.37 42.13
CA PRO A 346 17.43 10.11 43.57
C PRO A 346 16.78 8.78 44.05
N ALA A 347 17.08 8.43 45.30
CA ALA A 347 16.79 7.17 45.97
C ALA A 347 15.32 6.94 46.39
N VAL A 348 14.89 5.67 46.39
CA VAL A 348 13.88 5.11 47.32
C VAL A 348 14.26 3.65 47.68
N ALA A 349 14.02 3.29 48.94
CA ALA A 349 14.46 2.11 49.70
C ALA A 349 13.97 0.72 49.17
N PRO A 350 14.57 -0.39 49.62
CA PRO A 350 14.59 -1.66 48.89
C PRO A 350 13.44 -2.61 49.24
N ALA A 351 12.93 -3.32 48.22
CA ALA A 351 12.10 -4.53 48.34
C ALA A 351 12.82 -5.67 47.58
N PRO A 352 13.01 -6.87 48.16
CA PRO A 352 13.73 -7.95 47.50
C PRO A 352 12.93 -8.58 46.34
N GLN A 353 13.68 -8.85 45.28
CA GLN A 353 13.27 -9.35 43.97
C GLN A 353 12.66 -10.75 44.01
N ALA A 354 11.62 -10.91 43.19
CA ALA A 354 11.39 -12.13 42.42
C ALA A 354 11.70 -11.81 40.94
N SER A 355 12.44 -12.69 40.27
CA SER A 355 12.57 -12.71 38.81
C SER A 355 12.23 -14.10 38.28
N THR A 356 11.29 -14.12 37.33
CA THR A 356 11.29 -14.83 36.02
C THR A 356 11.98 -16.22 35.96
N ALA A 357 11.46 -17.27 35.31
CA ALA A 357 10.74 -17.31 34.04
C ALA A 357 10.22 -18.74 33.74
N THR A 358 9.29 -18.81 32.78
CA THR A 358 8.99 -19.85 31.76
C THR A 358 9.39 -21.33 31.93
N ALA A 359 8.41 -22.16 31.55
CA ALA A 359 8.30 -23.61 31.67
C ALA A 359 9.17 -24.48 30.77
N THR A 360 9.58 -25.64 31.29
CA THR A 360 9.27 -27.00 30.76
C THR A 360 9.50 -28.03 31.89
N PRO A 361 8.96 -29.27 31.82
CA PRO A 361 8.23 -29.92 32.91
C PRO A 361 9.13 -30.74 33.83
N ALA A 362 8.98 -30.57 35.15
CA ALA A 362 9.60 -31.44 36.15
C ALA A 362 8.71 -31.53 37.39
N ALA A 363 8.21 -32.74 37.64
CA ALA A 363 7.69 -33.30 38.89
C ALA A 363 6.86 -32.36 39.78
N ASP A 364 5.54 -32.58 39.77
CA ASP A 364 4.59 -32.03 40.73
C ASP A 364 5.00 -32.33 42.18
N ASP A 365 5.51 -31.31 42.88
CA ASP A 365 5.84 -31.40 44.29
C ASP A 365 4.54 -31.30 45.12
N PRO A 366 4.10 -32.38 45.80
CA PRO A 366 2.79 -32.46 46.45
C PRO A 366 2.59 -31.38 47.53
N ILE A 367 3.68 -30.90 48.13
CA ILE A 367 3.69 -29.83 49.14
C ILE A 367 3.22 -28.50 48.54
N VAL A 368 3.64 -28.17 47.31
CA VAL A 368 3.27 -26.92 46.64
C VAL A 368 1.78 -26.92 46.27
N ARG A 369 1.26 -28.07 45.83
CA ARG A 369 -0.18 -28.26 45.55
C ARG A 369 -1.03 -28.12 46.81
N LEU A 370 -0.62 -28.72 47.91
CA LEU A 370 -1.29 -28.61 49.21
C LEU A 370 -1.32 -27.18 49.73
N THR A 371 -0.23 -26.43 49.56
CA THR A 371 -0.12 -25.04 50.00
C THR A 371 -1.06 -24.13 49.21
N LYS A 372 -1.13 -24.32 47.89
CA LYS A 372 -2.04 -23.56 47.02
C LYS A 372 -3.50 -23.91 47.28
N ALA A 373 -3.81 -25.19 47.52
CA ALA A 373 -5.16 -25.61 47.88
C ALA A 373 -5.60 -25.03 49.24
N LYS A 374 -4.69 -24.92 50.22
CA LYS A 374 -4.99 -24.31 51.53
C LYS A 374 -5.33 -22.83 51.39
N GLN A 375 -4.57 -22.10 50.55
CA GLN A 375 -4.85 -20.70 50.25
C GLN A 375 -6.20 -20.50 49.55
N MET A 376 -6.60 -21.41 48.66
CA MET A 376 -7.90 -21.35 48.00
C MET A 376 -9.05 -21.65 48.97
N LEU A 377 -8.86 -22.56 49.93
CA LEU A 377 -9.81 -22.83 51.00
C LEU A 377 -9.97 -21.61 51.93
N ASP A 378 -8.86 -20.99 52.33
CA ASP A 378 -8.87 -19.81 53.21
C ASP A 378 -9.45 -18.56 52.51
N ALA A 379 -9.35 -18.51 51.18
CA ALA A 379 -10.02 -17.52 50.33
C ALA A 379 -11.49 -17.86 50.03
N GLY A 380 -12.03 -18.98 50.52
CA GLY A 380 -13.41 -19.43 50.30
C GLY A 380 -13.70 -19.88 48.86
N LEU A 381 -12.68 -20.12 48.04
CA LEU A 381 -12.80 -20.48 46.63
C LEU A 381 -13.05 -21.99 46.42
N ILE A 382 -12.72 -22.81 47.42
CA ILE A 382 -13.00 -24.25 47.44
C ILE A 382 -13.56 -24.65 48.81
N THR A 383 -14.27 -25.76 48.86
CA THR A 383 -14.82 -26.27 50.13
C THR A 383 -13.78 -27.10 50.88
N GLN A 384 -14.01 -27.32 52.18
CA GLN A 384 -13.16 -28.19 53.00
C GLN A 384 -13.05 -29.61 52.41
N ALA A 385 -14.14 -30.12 51.82
CA ALA A 385 -14.16 -31.45 51.19
C ALA A 385 -13.26 -31.51 49.93
N ASP A 386 -13.18 -30.44 49.16
CA ASP A 386 -12.31 -30.35 47.98
C ASP A 386 -10.84 -30.30 48.38
N TYR A 387 -10.52 -29.57 49.47
CA TYR A 387 -9.17 -29.53 50.03
C TYR A 387 -8.72 -30.91 50.52
N ASP A 388 -9.57 -31.62 51.24
CA ASP A 388 -9.26 -32.94 51.77
C ASP A 388 -9.07 -33.99 50.65
N ALA A 389 -9.82 -33.88 49.54
CA ALA A 389 -9.62 -34.72 48.35
C ALA A 389 -8.28 -34.46 47.64
N VAL A 390 -7.86 -33.19 47.56
CA VAL A 390 -6.53 -32.82 47.02
C VAL A 390 -5.42 -33.31 47.94
N LYS A 391 -5.62 -33.26 49.26
CA LYS A 391 -4.68 -33.77 50.26
C LYS A 391 -4.51 -35.28 50.20
N ALA A 392 -5.60 -36.04 50.05
CA ALA A 392 -5.56 -37.49 49.88
C ALA A 392 -4.76 -37.87 48.61
N LYS A 393 -5.03 -37.21 47.48
CA LYS A 393 -4.28 -37.43 46.23
C LYS A 393 -2.81 -37.04 46.31
N ALA A 394 -2.48 -35.96 47.03
CA ALA A 394 -1.10 -35.48 47.16
C ALA A 394 -0.26 -36.35 48.12
N LEU A 395 -0.90 -36.99 49.10
CA LEU A 395 -0.24 -37.88 50.08
C LEU A 395 -0.36 -39.38 49.73
N GLY A 396 -1.11 -39.73 48.68
CA GLY A 396 -1.28 -41.11 48.19
C GLY A 396 -2.16 -42.00 49.08
N LEU A 397 -3.17 -41.42 49.75
CA LEU A 397 -4.08 -42.10 50.68
C LEU A 397 -5.46 -42.39 50.08
#